data_AF-A0A2Z6QGH2-F1
#
_entry.id   AF-A0A2Z6QGH2-F1
#
_cell.length_a   1.000
_cell.length_b   1.000
_cell.length_c   1.000
_cell.angle_alpha   90.00
_cell.angle_beta   90.00
_cell.angle_gamma   90.00
#
_symmetry.space_group_name_H-M   'P 1'
#
loop_
_entity.id
_entity.type
_entity.pdbx_description
1 polymer ?
#
loop_
_entity_poly.entity_id
_entity_poly.type
_entity_poly.pdbx_seq_one_letter_code
_entity_poly.pdbx_strand_id
1 'polypeptide(L)'
;MSSLSNNHYNQCFECKKKSDRIEERDKIISNLRAQIINTQDELLHAQKEIIEYQRLLNLKRINYINPVSHPNVNKDRFKLFFGNIISPITKNILIDHIETAFGRVIEYYKDPVSPFAFISFADASAYDAALSKGNIRVKGVNVRIEMPRQRRV
;
A
#
# COMPACT_ATOMS: atom_id res chain seq x y z
N MET A 1 62.84 55.67 29.91
CA MET A 1 62.26 55.85 28.55
C MET A 1 62.95 54.80 27.69
N SER A 2 62.29 53.80 27.13
CA SER A 2 61.32 53.97 26.05
C SER A 2 60.31 52.83 26.02
N SER A 3 59.05 53.22 25.88
CA SER A 3 57.90 52.38 25.58
C SER A 3 58.01 51.71 24.22
N LEU A 4 58.06 50.38 24.17
CA LEU A 4 57.74 49.60 22.98
C LEU A 4 56.27 49.20 23.05
N SER A 5 55.45 50.11 22.58
CA SER A 5 54.02 49.96 22.42
C SER A 5 53.73 49.77 20.92
N ASN A 6 52.89 48.77 20.67
CA ASN A 6 51.87 48.70 19.63
C ASN A 6 52.06 47.77 18.42
N ASN A 7 50.99 46.97 18.27
CA ASN A 7 50.39 46.45 17.05
C ASN A 7 50.84 45.05 16.58
N HIS A 8 50.66 44.09 17.47
CA HIS A 8 50.51 42.68 17.11
C HIS A 8 49.01 42.39 16.87
N TYR A 9 48.45 42.74 15.71
CA TYR A 9 47.19 42.18 15.15
C TYR A 9 46.87 42.86 13.81
N ASN A 10 47.70 42.64 12.78
CA ASN A 10 47.31 43.01 11.42
C ASN A 10 46.24 42.04 10.94
N GLN A 11 45.01 42.55 10.83
CA GLN A 11 43.81 41.88 10.37
C GLN A 11 44.01 41.37 8.93
N CYS A 12 44.22 40.06 8.77
CA CYS A 12 44.28 39.43 7.45
C CYS A 12 42.88 39.47 6.80
N PHE A 13 42.68 40.40 5.85
CA PHE A 13 41.40 40.61 5.16
C PHE A 13 40.92 39.36 4.41
N GLU A 14 41.82 38.66 3.72
CA GLU A 14 41.51 37.40 3.03
C GLU A 14 41.15 36.26 3.99
N CYS A 15 41.75 36.24 5.18
CA CYS A 15 41.42 35.26 6.21
C CYS A 15 40.00 35.50 6.74
N LYS A 16 39.63 36.77 6.97
CA LYS A 16 38.26 37.14 7.38
C LYS A 16 37.24 36.72 6.32
N LYS A 17 37.47 37.05 5.05
CA LYS A 17 36.59 36.66 3.94
C LYS A 17 36.42 35.14 3.82
N LYS A 18 37.48 34.36 4.05
CA LYS A 18 37.40 32.88 4.07
C LYS A 18 36.65 32.37 5.30
N SER A 19 36.85 32.99 6.46
CA SER A 19 36.13 32.65 7.70
C SER A 19 34.62 32.88 7.54
N ASP A 20 34.20 34.02 7.00
CA ASP A 20 32.79 34.34 6.79
C ASP A 20 32.11 33.32 5.84
N ARG A 21 32.83 32.90 4.79
CA ARG A 21 32.35 31.84 3.86
C ARG A 21 32.28 30.46 4.49
N ILE A 22 33.16 30.15 5.44
CA ILE A 22 33.10 28.89 6.21
C ILE A 22 31.87 28.92 7.11
N GLU A 23 31.65 30.02 7.83
CA GLU A 23 30.49 30.17 8.72
C GLU A 23 29.16 30.08 7.96
N GLU A 24 29.08 30.68 6.77
CA GLU A 24 27.90 30.57 5.90
C GLU A 24 27.66 29.12 5.46
N ARG A 25 28.71 28.41 5.06
CA ARG A 25 28.61 26.99 4.69
C ARG A 25 28.22 26.12 5.87
N ASP A 26 28.73 26.40 7.06
CA ASP A 26 28.38 25.66 8.28
C ASP A 26 26.90 25.85 8.64
N LYS A 27 26.34 27.05 8.44
CA LYS A 27 24.89 27.31 8.58
C LYS A 27 24.07 26.49 7.58
N ILE A 28 24.50 26.44 6.32
CA ILE A 28 23.83 25.62 5.28
C ILE A 28 23.90 24.14 5.64
N ILE A 29 25.07 23.63 6.03
CA ILE A 29 25.26 22.23 6.43
C ILE A 29 24.37 21.90 7.63
N SER A 30 24.30 22.79 8.62
CA SER A 30 23.44 22.61 9.79
C SER A 30 21.96 22.51 9.42
N ASN A 31 21.49 23.40 8.54
CA ASN A 31 20.10 23.36 8.05
C ASN A 31 19.81 22.06 7.27
N LEU A 32 20.70 21.66 6.37
CA LEU A 32 20.54 20.41 5.62
C LEU A 32 20.54 19.18 6.53
N ARG A 33 21.38 19.16 7.57
CA ARG A 33 21.37 18.09 8.58
C ARG A 33 20.03 18.01 9.32
N ALA A 34 19.46 19.15 9.70
CA ALA A 34 18.15 19.19 10.34
C ALA A 34 17.04 18.64 9.41
N GLN A 35 17.07 18.99 8.13
CA GLN A 35 16.12 18.45 7.13
C GLN A 35 16.27 16.94 6.94
N ILE A 36 17.50 16.43 6.90
CA ILE A 36 17.77 14.99 6.82
C ILE A 36 17.18 14.26 8.04
N ILE A 37 17.38 14.79 9.25
CA ILE A 37 16.84 14.19 10.49
C ILE A 37 15.31 14.14 10.43
N ASN A 38 14.65 15.25 10.09
CA ASN A 38 13.19 15.29 9.98
C ASN A 38 12.67 14.28 8.95
N THR A 39 13.33 14.18 7.81
CA THR A 39 12.94 13.23 6.74
C THR A 39 13.15 11.78 7.18
N GLN A 40 14.21 11.50 7.94
CA GLN A 40 14.47 10.19 8.52
C GLN A 40 13.41 9.80 9.57
N ASP A 41 12.96 10.74 10.39
CA ASP A 41 11.89 10.52 11.38
C ASP A 41 10.55 10.22 10.70
N GLU A 42 10.20 10.97 9.65
CA GLU A 42 9.00 10.70 8.84
C GLU A 42 9.06 9.32 8.18
N LEU A 43 10.22 8.95 7.62
CA LEU A 43 10.42 7.63 7.02
C LEU A 43 10.28 6.51 8.07
N LEU A 44 10.84 6.72 9.27
CA LEU A 44 10.72 5.76 10.36
C LEU A 44 9.26 5.61 10.82
N HIS A 45 8.51 6.71 10.88
CA HIS A 45 7.08 6.69 11.19
C HIS A 45 6.30 5.88 10.15
N ALA A 46 6.49 6.18 8.86
CA ALA A 46 5.84 5.47 7.77
C ALA A 46 6.20 3.96 7.77
N GLN A 47 7.45 3.61 8.07
CA GLN A 47 7.86 2.21 8.22
C GLN A 47 7.12 1.50 9.35
N LYS A 48 6.95 2.16 10.51
CA LYS A 48 6.17 1.59 11.64
C LYS A 48 4.72 1.33 11.25
N GLU A 49 4.08 2.27 10.54
CA GLU A 49 2.71 2.11 10.06
C GLU A 49 2.58 0.92 9.08
N ILE A 50 3.53 0.77 8.15
CA ILE A 50 3.56 -0.38 7.22
C ILE A 50 3.67 -1.69 7.98
N ILE A 51 4.57 -1.77 8.96
CA ILE A 51 4.75 -2.97 9.80
C ILE A 51 3.46 -3.30 10.54
N GLU A 52 2.80 -2.31 11.12
CA GLU A 52 1.55 -2.51 11.85
C GLU A 52 0.42 -2.97 10.93
N TYR A 53 0.31 -2.38 9.74
CA TYR A 53 -0.62 -2.85 8.71
C TYR A 53 -0.35 -4.30 8.31
N GLN A 54 0.91 -4.68 8.13
CA GLN A 54 1.29 -6.07 7.82
C GLN A 54 0.93 -7.03 8.95
N ARG A 55 1.12 -6.63 10.21
CA ARG A 55 0.70 -7.43 11.37
C ARG A 55 -0.82 -7.64 11.39
N LEU A 56 -1.60 -6.59 11.17
CA LEU A 56 -3.06 -6.68 11.11
C LEU A 56 -3.53 -7.59 9.96
N LEU A 57 -2.86 -7.52 8.80
CA LEU A 57 -3.13 -8.44 7.69
C LEU A 57 -2.79 -9.89 8.04
N ASN A 58 -1.67 -10.14 8.72
CA ASN A 58 -1.28 -11.47 9.17
C ASN A 58 -2.22 -12.02 10.24
N LEU A 59 -2.69 -11.21 11.18
CA LEU A 59 -3.73 -11.59 12.15
C LEU A 59 -5.03 -12.00 11.45
N LYS A 60 -5.48 -11.22 10.45
CA LYS A 60 -6.63 -11.59 9.62
C LYS A 60 -6.40 -12.90 8.87
N ARG A 61 -5.17 -13.18 8.40
CA ARG A 61 -4.81 -14.47 7.79
C ARG A 61 -4.84 -15.61 8.79
N ILE A 62 -4.33 -15.44 10.01
CA ILE A 62 -4.34 -16.50 11.05
C ILE A 62 -5.79 -16.84 11.46
N ASN A 63 -6.66 -15.84 11.60
CA ASN A 63 -8.09 -16.07 11.84
C ASN A 63 -8.77 -16.82 10.67
N TYR A 64 -8.23 -16.71 9.46
CA TYR A 64 -8.68 -17.47 8.29
C TYR A 64 -8.09 -18.89 8.21
N ILE A 65 -6.94 -19.14 8.86
CA ILE A 65 -6.21 -20.43 8.88
C ILE A 65 -6.62 -21.31 10.07
N ASN A 66 -7.13 -20.71 11.15
CA ASN A 66 -7.85 -21.40 12.23
C ASN A 66 -9.38 -21.21 12.11
N PRO A 67 -10.04 -21.58 11.00
CA PRO A 67 -11.46 -21.85 11.10
C PRO A 67 -11.55 -23.11 11.97
N VAL A 68 -12.16 -22.96 13.14
CA VAL A 68 -12.69 -24.07 13.93
C VAL A 68 -13.11 -25.16 12.96
N SER A 69 -12.49 -26.33 13.10
CA SER A 69 -12.66 -27.50 12.26
C SER A 69 -14.15 -27.73 12.01
N HIS A 70 -14.64 -27.27 10.87
CA HIS A 70 -15.94 -27.62 10.34
C HIS A 70 -15.69 -28.44 9.10
N PRO A 71 -16.35 -29.61 9.00
CA PRO A 71 -15.94 -30.65 8.09
C PRO A 71 -16.06 -30.15 6.65
N ASN A 72 -15.08 -30.59 5.86
CA ASN A 72 -14.93 -30.56 4.41
C ASN A 72 -16.26 -30.58 3.63
N VAL A 73 -16.95 -29.42 3.51
CA VAL A 73 -18.10 -29.26 2.61
C VAL A 73 -17.79 -28.12 1.63
N ASN A 74 -17.17 -28.47 0.50
CA ASN A 74 -17.19 -27.72 -0.77
C ASN A 74 -16.89 -26.21 -0.71
N LYS A 75 -15.66 -25.81 -0.37
CA LYS A 75 -15.22 -24.40 -0.46
C LYS A 75 -15.36 -23.77 -1.86
N ASP A 76 -15.44 -24.58 -2.92
CA ASP A 76 -15.57 -24.08 -4.29
C ASP A 76 -17.01 -24.11 -4.85
N ARG A 77 -18.03 -24.50 -4.07
CA ARG A 77 -19.41 -24.67 -4.58
C ARG A 77 -20.02 -23.38 -5.15
N PHE A 78 -19.67 -22.22 -4.58
CA PHE A 78 -20.23 -20.92 -4.96
C PHE A 78 -19.15 -19.94 -5.44
N LYS A 79 -18.14 -20.48 -6.13
CA LYS A 79 -16.98 -19.73 -6.60
C LYS A 79 -17.12 -19.38 -8.08
N LEU A 80 -16.88 -18.11 -8.41
CA LEU A 80 -16.92 -17.59 -9.78
C LEU A 80 -15.62 -16.88 -10.15
N PHE A 81 -15.32 -16.91 -11.44
CA PHE A 81 -14.24 -16.15 -12.07
C PHE A 81 -14.77 -14.78 -12.51
N PHE A 82 -14.07 -13.73 -12.10
CA PHE A 82 -14.34 -12.35 -12.50
C PHE A 82 -13.17 -11.83 -13.33
N GLY A 83 -13.38 -11.64 -14.63
CA GLY A 83 -12.37 -11.18 -15.59
C GLY A 83 -12.46 -9.69 -15.92
N ASN A 84 -11.38 -9.16 -16.49
CA ASN A 84 -11.26 -7.75 -16.90
C ASN A 84 -11.31 -6.76 -15.72
N ILE A 85 -10.70 -7.15 -14.60
CA ILE A 85 -10.52 -6.29 -13.41
C ILE A 85 -9.23 -5.49 -13.60
N ILE A 86 -9.38 -4.33 -14.23
CA ILE A 86 -8.33 -3.36 -14.54
C ILE A 86 -8.64 -2.00 -13.90
N SER A 87 -7.64 -1.11 -13.83
CA SER A 87 -7.82 0.26 -13.33
C SER A 87 -9.00 0.95 -14.05
N PRO A 88 -9.89 1.68 -13.32
CA PRO A 88 -9.78 2.10 -11.92
C PRO A 88 -10.47 1.16 -10.90
N ILE A 89 -10.75 -0.10 -11.26
CA ILE A 89 -11.44 -1.04 -10.36
C ILE A 89 -10.49 -1.50 -9.25
N THR A 90 -10.77 -1.09 -8.01
CA THR A 90 -10.10 -1.61 -6.81
C THR A 90 -10.88 -2.78 -6.21
N LYS A 91 -10.25 -3.55 -5.30
CA LYS A 91 -10.89 -4.65 -4.57
C LYS A 91 -12.20 -4.19 -3.90
N ASN A 92 -12.17 -3.08 -3.16
CA ASN A 92 -13.32 -2.62 -2.41
C ASN A 92 -14.46 -2.18 -3.34
N ILE A 93 -14.14 -1.40 -4.38
CA ILE A 93 -15.14 -0.98 -5.38
C ILE A 93 -15.84 -2.19 -6.02
N LEU A 94 -15.08 -3.24 -6.32
CA LEU A 94 -15.64 -4.45 -6.93
C LEU A 94 -16.50 -5.23 -5.93
N ILE A 95 -16.02 -5.45 -4.71
CA ILE A 95 -16.77 -6.17 -3.67
C ILE A 95 -18.06 -5.44 -3.34
N ASP A 96 -18.01 -4.13 -3.07
CA ASP A 96 -19.20 -3.34 -2.73
C ASP A 96 -20.26 -3.44 -3.83
N HIS A 97 -19.83 -3.39 -5.10
CA HIS A 97 -20.73 -3.51 -6.25
C HIS A 97 -21.34 -4.91 -6.37
N ILE A 98 -20.55 -5.96 -6.13
CA ILE A 98 -21.01 -7.36 -6.17
C ILE A 98 -21.97 -7.64 -5.01
N GLU A 99 -21.64 -7.21 -3.79
CA GLU A 99 -22.47 -7.42 -2.62
C GLU A 99 -23.80 -6.68 -2.71
N THR A 100 -23.79 -5.47 -3.28
CA THR A 100 -25.00 -4.71 -3.57
C THR A 100 -25.86 -5.37 -4.65
N ALA A 101 -25.23 -5.95 -5.69
CA ALA A 101 -25.95 -6.47 -6.85
C ALA A 101 -26.49 -7.90 -6.65
N PHE A 102 -25.77 -8.74 -5.92
CA PHE A 102 -26.02 -10.19 -5.89
C PHE A 102 -26.12 -10.75 -4.48
N GLY A 103 -25.23 -10.33 -3.59
CA GLY A 103 -25.21 -10.81 -2.21
C GLY A 103 -23.79 -10.98 -1.66
N ARG A 104 -23.74 -11.38 -0.38
CA ARG A 104 -22.52 -11.36 0.44
C ARG A 104 -21.38 -12.19 -0.16
N VAL A 105 -20.18 -11.59 -0.17
CA VAL A 105 -18.93 -12.23 -0.56
C VAL A 105 -18.22 -12.77 0.68
N ILE A 106 -17.79 -14.02 0.63
CA ILE A 106 -17.05 -14.68 1.72
C ILE A 106 -15.55 -14.80 1.43
N GLU A 107 -15.17 -14.87 0.16
CA GLU A 107 -13.77 -14.97 -0.25
C GLU A 107 -13.52 -14.14 -1.50
N TYR A 108 -12.37 -13.46 -1.52
CA TYR A 108 -11.85 -12.73 -2.66
C TYR A 108 -10.37 -13.06 -2.83
N TYR A 109 -10.01 -13.65 -3.95
CA TYR A 109 -8.63 -13.93 -4.32
C TYR A 109 -8.32 -13.32 -5.68
N LYS A 110 -7.32 -12.45 -5.73
CA LYS A 110 -6.81 -11.85 -6.96
C LYS A 110 -5.30 -11.97 -6.96
N ASP A 111 -4.76 -12.52 -8.04
CA ASP A 111 -3.33 -12.46 -8.31
C ASP A 111 -2.94 -10.99 -8.64
N PRO A 112 -1.85 -10.44 -8.08
CA PRO A 112 -1.52 -9.02 -8.20
C PRO A 112 -1.30 -8.53 -9.64
N VAL A 113 -0.85 -9.41 -10.54
CA VAL A 113 -0.51 -9.03 -11.93
C VAL A 113 -1.61 -9.43 -12.91
N SER A 114 -2.48 -10.36 -12.53
CA SER A 114 -3.53 -10.85 -13.41
C SER A 114 -4.76 -9.94 -13.43
N PRO A 115 -5.37 -9.65 -14.58
CA PRO A 115 -6.57 -8.82 -14.70
C PRO A 115 -7.86 -9.58 -14.34
N PHE A 116 -7.82 -10.51 -13.39
CA PHE A 116 -8.98 -11.30 -12.94
C PHE A 116 -8.95 -11.54 -11.43
N ALA A 117 -10.06 -12.05 -10.88
CA ALA A 117 -10.19 -12.49 -9.50
C ALA A 117 -11.10 -13.73 -9.43
N PHE A 118 -10.97 -14.49 -8.36
CA PHE A 118 -11.93 -15.51 -7.95
C PHE A 118 -12.68 -15.02 -6.72
N ILE A 119 -14.00 -15.17 -6.75
CA ILE A 119 -14.90 -14.66 -5.71
C ILE A 119 -15.84 -15.78 -5.31
N SER A 120 -15.95 -16.03 -4.01
CA SER A 120 -16.87 -17.01 -3.44
C SER A 120 -18.00 -16.30 -2.72
N PHE A 121 -19.24 -16.71 -3.00
CA PHE A 121 -20.46 -16.16 -2.38
C PHE A 121 -20.87 -16.96 -1.13
N ALA A 122 -21.59 -16.30 -0.23
CA ALA A 122 -22.10 -16.93 0.99
C ALA A 122 -23.19 -17.99 0.71
N ASP A 123 -23.95 -17.81 -0.37
CA ASP A 123 -25.12 -18.65 -0.68
C ASP A 123 -25.28 -18.89 -2.19
N ALA A 124 -26.10 -19.88 -2.52
CA ALA A 124 -26.39 -20.28 -3.89
C ALA A 124 -27.16 -19.21 -4.67
N SER A 125 -28.01 -18.44 -4.00
CA SER A 125 -28.85 -17.42 -4.66
C SER A 125 -27.98 -16.31 -5.26
N ALA A 126 -27.02 -15.80 -4.50
CA ALA A 126 -26.07 -14.79 -4.96
C ALA A 126 -25.17 -15.33 -6.09
N TYR A 127 -24.74 -16.59 -5.97
CA TYR A 127 -23.97 -17.28 -6.99
C TYR A 127 -24.74 -17.41 -8.32
N ASP A 128 -25.95 -17.94 -8.28
CA ASP A 128 -26.78 -18.15 -9.47
C ASP A 128 -27.19 -16.82 -10.11
N ALA A 129 -27.48 -15.80 -9.31
CA ALA A 129 -27.76 -14.45 -9.79
C ALA A 129 -26.54 -13.82 -10.50
N ALA A 130 -25.35 -13.92 -9.92
CA ALA A 130 -24.13 -13.41 -10.53
C ALA A 130 -23.78 -14.15 -11.82
N LEU A 131 -23.88 -15.49 -11.81
CA LEU A 131 -23.57 -16.33 -12.96
C LEU A 131 -24.55 -16.10 -14.11
N SER A 132 -25.85 -16.04 -13.82
CA SER A 132 -26.89 -15.76 -14.84
C SER A 132 -26.76 -14.37 -15.44
N LYS A 133 -26.26 -13.39 -14.68
CA LYS A 133 -25.97 -12.05 -15.20
C LYS A 133 -24.83 -12.06 -16.22
N GLY A 134 -23.79 -12.88 -15.99
CA GLY A 134 -22.65 -13.10 -16.90
C GLY A 134 -21.69 -11.91 -17.05
N ASN A 135 -22.11 -10.68 -16.75
CA ASN A 135 -21.26 -9.49 -16.70
C ASN A 135 -21.87 -8.38 -15.84
N ILE A 136 -21.01 -7.48 -15.36
CA ILE A 136 -21.41 -6.25 -14.67
C ILE A 136 -20.56 -5.07 -15.13
N ARG A 137 -21.13 -3.86 -15.05
CA ARG A 137 -20.42 -2.63 -15.41
C ARG A 137 -19.98 -1.88 -14.16
N VAL A 138 -18.68 -1.88 -13.90
CA VAL A 138 -18.07 -1.25 -12.72
C VAL A 138 -17.18 -0.10 -13.18
N LYS A 139 -17.51 1.14 -12.78
CA LYS A 139 -16.78 2.35 -13.20
C LYS A 139 -16.59 2.45 -14.72
N GLY A 140 -17.61 2.04 -15.50
CA GLY A 140 -17.59 2.06 -16.97
C GLY A 140 -16.94 0.84 -17.62
N VAL A 141 -16.16 0.05 -16.88
CA VAL A 141 -15.50 -1.18 -17.35
C VAL A 141 -16.45 -2.36 -17.24
N ASN A 142 -16.48 -3.20 -18.29
CA ASN A 142 -17.27 -4.43 -18.30
C ASN A 142 -16.48 -5.58 -17.66
N VAL A 143 -16.91 -6.05 -16.50
CA VAL A 143 -16.33 -7.18 -15.77
C VAL A 143 -17.10 -8.44 -16.14
N ARG A 144 -16.40 -9.47 -16.60
CA ARG A 144 -17.00 -10.73 -17.05
C ARG A 144 -17.12 -11.70 -15.89
N ILE A 145 -18.25 -12.41 -15.78
CA ILE A 145 -18.52 -13.38 -14.72
C ILE A 145 -18.70 -14.75 -15.37
N GLU A 146 -17.87 -15.73 -14.97
CA GLU A 146 -17.86 -17.06 -15.55
C GLU A 146 -17.63 -18.13 -14.46
N MET A 147 -17.96 -19.38 -14.78
CA MET A 147 -17.47 -20.50 -13.97
C MET A 147 -15.94 -20.60 -14.05
N PRO A 148 -15.24 -20.93 -12.95
CA PRO A 148 -13.81 -21.21 -12.96
C PRO A 148 -13.51 -22.34 -13.94
N ARG A 149 -12.57 -22.13 -14.87
CA ARG A 149 -12.11 -23.21 -15.75
C ARG A 149 -11.31 -24.22 -14.92
N GLN A 150 -11.66 -25.51 -15.02
CA GLN A 150 -10.81 -26.56 -14.49
C GLN A 150 -9.47 -26.55 -15.23
N ARG A 151 -8.37 -26.61 -14.49
CA ARG A 151 -7.04 -26.82 -15.09
C ARG A 151 -7.08 -28.17 -15.81
N ARG A 152 -6.91 -28.18 -17.13
CA ARG A 152 -6.56 -29.40 -17.84
C ARG A 152 -5.14 -29.76 -17.39
N VAL A 153 -5.03 -30.86 -16.66
CA VAL A 153 -3.75 -31.50 -16.32
C VAL A 153 -3.18 -32.14 -17.58
#